data_AF-A0A5E3WLG1-F1
#
_entry.id   AF-A0A5E3WLG1-F1
#
_cell.length_a   1.000
_cell.length_b   1.000
_cell.length_c   1.000
_cell.angle_alpha   90.00
_cell.angle_beta   90.00
_cell.angle_gamma   90.00
#
_symmetry.space_group_name_H-M   'P 1'
#
loop_
_entity.id
_entity.type
_entity.pdbx_description
1 polymer ?
#
loop_
_entity_poly.entity_id
_entity_poly.type
_entity_poly.pdbx_seq_one_letter_code
_entity_poly.pdbx_strand_id
1 'polypeptide(L)'
;MSRADSTSPPPYSYENSSFAPPPPRADEISRSWDFQVKFEAAPEDVRWAILDTITAWKVHGRGLPWDYIPRSDVQDAYDAAPNDLKIALDYIVLYNVTTYFSDDMDRRQHDYFRRRDDGWPAIGGGRKLLTAVQFMQDFYASANTVQKAILMTFATWDQRRTQVYEEPRLDHLRLKYEQASEDKKILLNWMLESGADYGIATLRMIPSHEESTRRAFDRIHETRRHASSLFRR
;
A
#
# COMPACT_ATOMS: atom_id res chain seq x y z
N MET A 1 13.41 -18.19 37.20
CA MET A 1 12.03 -18.63 36.86
C MET A 1 11.08 -17.97 37.85
N SER A 2 10.26 -17.03 37.39
CA SER A 2 9.02 -16.64 38.06
C SER A 2 8.09 -16.08 37.00
N ARG A 3 7.01 -16.81 36.76
CA ARG A 3 5.98 -16.59 35.74
C ARG A 3 4.92 -15.72 36.42
N ALA A 4 4.81 -14.47 36.01
CA ALA A 4 3.70 -13.61 36.45
C ALA A 4 2.56 -13.79 35.44
N ASP A 5 1.49 -14.41 35.90
CA ASP A 5 0.20 -14.46 35.25
C ASP A 5 -0.32 -13.03 35.03
N SER A 6 -0.54 -12.66 33.77
CA SER A 6 -1.32 -11.48 33.40
C SER A 6 -2.60 -11.99 32.73
N THR A 7 -3.50 -12.54 33.54
CA THR A 7 -4.87 -12.93 33.18
C THR A 7 -5.79 -11.70 33.15
N SER A 8 -5.41 -10.68 32.38
CA SER A 8 -6.31 -9.60 32.01
C SER A 8 -6.86 -9.89 30.61
N PRO A 9 -8.18 -9.83 30.40
CA PRO A 9 -8.70 -9.84 29.04
C PRO A 9 -8.12 -8.65 28.26
N PRO A 10 -7.79 -8.78 26.96
CA PRO A 10 -7.26 -7.67 26.20
C PRO A 10 -8.28 -6.51 26.17
N PRO A 11 -7.84 -5.25 26.16
CA PRO A 11 -8.69 -4.07 26.41
C PRO A 11 -9.76 -3.79 25.33
N TYR A 12 -9.98 -4.72 24.39
CA TYR A 12 -10.85 -4.56 23.24
C TYR A 12 -12.03 -5.54 23.20
N SER A 13 -12.12 -6.47 24.17
CA SER A 13 -13.10 -7.57 24.11
C SER A 13 -14.47 -7.25 24.70
N TYR A 14 -14.68 -6.10 25.33
CA TYR A 14 -15.97 -5.71 25.87
C TYR A 14 -16.13 -4.21 25.78
N GLU A 15 -17.03 -3.74 24.90
CA GLU A 15 -18.12 -2.81 25.28
C GLU A 15 -18.84 -2.25 24.05
N ASN A 16 -20.15 -2.09 24.22
CA ASN A 16 -21.11 -1.63 23.24
C ASN A 16 -20.66 -0.34 22.53
N SER A 17 -20.83 -0.33 21.21
CA SER A 17 -20.59 0.79 20.33
C SER A 17 -21.51 1.97 20.69
N SER A 18 -21.04 2.85 21.58
CA SER A 18 -21.63 4.16 21.84
C SER A 18 -20.52 5.11 22.27
N PHE A 19 -19.56 5.34 21.36
CA PHE A 19 -18.63 6.44 21.50
C PHE A 19 -19.28 7.70 20.94
N ALA A 20 -19.59 8.67 21.80
CA ALA A 20 -19.95 10.00 21.34
C ALA A 20 -18.71 10.62 20.65
N PRO A 21 -18.86 11.30 19.49
CA PRO A 21 -17.73 11.94 18.83
C PRO A 21 -17.06 12.92 19.80
N PRO A 22 -15.71 12.93 19.88
CA PRO A 22 -14.98 13.94 20.64
C PRO A 22 -15.42 15.37 20.26
N PRO A 23 -15.44 16.31 21.22
CA PRO A 23 -15.83 17.69 20.94
C PRO A 23 -14.90 18.32 19.88
N PRO A 24 -15.40 19.24 19.03
CA PRO A 24 -14.58 20.00 18.09
C PRO A 24 -13.45 20.72 18.83
N ARG A 25 -12.28 20.86 18.17
CA ARG A 25 -11.18 21.64 18.73
C ARG A 25 -11.54 23.13 18.75
N ALA A 26 -10.86 23.92 19.59
CA ALA A 26 -11.02 25.37 19.55
C ALA A 26 -10.74 25.85 18.11
N ASP A 27 -11.67 26.64 17.56
CA ASP A 27 -11.69 27.19 16.19
C ASP A 27 -12.28 26.28 15.07
N GLU A 28 -12.79 25.08 15.38
CA GLU A 28 -13.52 24.24 14.41
C GLU A 28 -15.05 24.41 14.54
N ILE A 29 -15.71 24.93 13.48
CA ILE A 29 -17.18 25.12 13.43
C ILE A 29 -17.89 23.76 13.23
N SER A 30 -17.24 22.81 12.57
CA SER A 30 -17.72 21.43 12.38
C SER A 30 -16.54 20.53 12.01
N ARG A 31 -16.42 19.39 12.68
CA ARG A 31 -15.45 18.35 12.36
C ARG A 31 -16.15 17.20 11.65
N SER A 32 -15.70 16.83 10.45
CA SER A 32 -16.17 15.60 9.80
C SER A 32 -15.59 14.41 10.56
N TRP A 33 -16.48 13.58 11.10
CA TRP A 33 -16.15 12.32 11.80
C TRP A 33 -16.31 11.11 10.87
N ASP A 34 -16.34 11.33 9.56
CA ASP A 34 -16.75 10.32 8.59
C ASP A 34 -15.81 9.10 8.62
N PHE A 35 -14.50 9.31 8.82
CA PHE A 35 -13.56 8.21 8.90
C PHE A 35 -13.67 7.47 10.24
N GLN A 36 -13.87 8.15 11.36
CA GLN A 36 -14.14 7.50 12.65
C GLN A 36 -15.40 6.64 12.57
N VAL A 37 -16.50 7.14 12.00
CA VAL A 37 -17.74 6.36 11.87
C VAL A 37 -17.49 5.09 11.04
N LYS A 38 -16.77 5.21 9.92
CA LYS A 38 -16.38 4.05 9.10
C LYS A 38 -15.50 3.07 9.88
N PHE A 39 -14.50 3.57 10.59
CA PHE A 39 -13.63 2.76 11.44
C PHE A 39 -14.44 1.99 12.48
N GLU A 40 -15.36 2.66 13.18
CA GLU A 40 -16.16 2.03 14.24
C GLU A 40 -17.18 1.01 13.72
N ALA A 41 -17.69 1.22 12.50
CA ALA A 41 -18.57 0.28 11.82
C ALA A 41 -17.82 -0.92 11.23
N ALA A 42 -16.49 -0.84 11.09
CA ALA A 42 -15.70 -1.89 10.47
C ALA A 42 -15.56 -3.12 11.39
N PRO A 43 -15.44 -4.33 10.81
CA PRO A 43 -15.07 -5.53 11.55
C PRO A 43 -13.79 -5.35 12.36
N GLU A 44 -13.67 -6.07 13.48
CA GLU A 44 -12.53 -5.92 14.41
C GLU A 44 -11.17 -6.11 13.72
N ASP A 45 -11.05 -7.11 12.84
CA ASP A 45 -9.84 -7.37 12.07
C ASP A 45 -9.50 -6.25 11.06
N VAL A 46 -10.51 -5.61 10.48
CA VAL A 46 -10.33 -4.42 9.64
C VAL A 46 -9.89 -3.21 10.48
N ARG A 47 -10.45 -3.03 11.68
CA ARG A 47 -9.99 -1.99 12.62
C ARG A 47 -8.53 -2.17 13.02
N TRP A 48 -8.12 -3.41 13.28
CA TRP A 48 -6.70 -3.73 13.51
C TRP A 48 -5.82 -3.40 12.31
N ALA A 49 -6.25 -3.74 11.10
CA ALA A 49 -5.51 -3.38 9.88
C ALA A 49 -5.36 -1.86 9.72
N ILE A 50 -6.37 -1.07 10.07
CA ILE A 50 -6.32 0.40 10.06
C ILE A 50 -5.28 0.92 11.06
N LEU A 51 -5.35 0.47 12.32
CA LEU A 51 -4.41 0.90 13.37
C LEU A 51 -2.97 0.50 13.06
N ASP A 52 -2.77 -0.74 12.61
CA ASP A 52 -1.49 -1.24 12.13
C ASP A 52 -0.96 -0.38 10.98
N THR A 53 -1.81 0.01 10.01
CA THR A 53 -1.40 0.80 8.84
C THR A 53 -0.93 2.19 9.24
N ILE A 54 -1.68 2.87 10.11
CA ILE A 54 -1.27 4.18 10.64
C ILE A 54 0.07 4.06 11.37
N THR A 55 0.22 3.01 12.19
CA THR A 55 1.44 2.77 12.96
C THR A 55 2.62 2.46 12.04
N ALA A 56 2.43 1.57 11.06
CA ALA A 56 3.43 1.19 10.08
C ALA A 56 4.00 2.42 9.35
N TRP A 57 3.14 3.28 8.82
CA TRP A 57 3.56 4.49 8.11
C TRP A 57 4.31 5.49 9.00
N LYS A 58 4.01 5.51 10.30
CA LYS A 58 4.73 6.33 11.28
C LYS A 58 6.12 5.77 11.59
N VAL A 59 6.25 4.45 11.74
CA VAL A 59 7.49 3.81 12.23
C VAL A 59 8.42 3.32 11.11
N HIS A 60 7.89 3.07 9.91
CA HIS A 60 8.61 2.45 8.80
C HIS A 60 9.88 3.24 8.45
N GLY A 61 11.03 2.56 8.48
CA GLY A 61 12.34 3.16 8.19
C GLY A 61 12.87 4.15 9.24
N ARG A 62 12.18 4.35 10.38
CA ARG A 62 12.55 5.35 11.40
C ARG A 62 13.07 4.79 12.71
N GLY A 63 13.03 3.47 12.89
CA GLY A 63 13.47 2.81 14.13
C GLY A 63 12.65 3.19 15.37
N LEU A 64 11.42 3.66 15.16
CA LEU A 64 10.49 4.01 16.24
C LEU A 64 9.81 2.75 16.79
N PRO A 65 9.42 2.72 18.08
CA PRO A 65 8.65 1.62 18.64
C PRO A 65 7.27 1.52 17.99
N TRP A 66 6.74 0.30 17.94
CA TRP A 66 5.39 0.02 17.44
C TRP A 66 4.35 0.36 18.51
N ASP A 67 4.01 1.65 18.59
CA ASP A 67 3.02 2.16 19.54
C ASP A 67 1.77 2.61 18.80
N TYR A 68 0.66 1.89 19.02
CA TYR A 68 -0.63 2.23 18.43
C TYR A 68 -1.14 3.58 18.90
N ILE A 69 -1.80 4.29 17.99
CA ILE A 69 -2.58 5.46 18.37
C ILE A 69 -3.80 5.04 19.20
N PRO A 70 -4.23 5.86 20.18
CA PRO A 70 -5.50 5.65 20.85
C PRO A 70 -6.67 5.64 19.85
N ARG A 71 -7.68 4.81 20.12
CA ARG A 71 -8.92 4.72 19.31
C ARG A 71 -9.63 6.08 19.15
N SER A 72 -9.57 6.91 20.18
CA SER A 72 -10.14 8.27 20.18
C SER A 72 -9.46 9.21 19.18
N ASP A 73 -8.24 8.88 18.76
CA ASP A 73 -7.37 9.77 17.99
C ASP A 73 -7.29 9.32 16.52
N VAL A 74 -8.08 8.32 16.10
CA VAL A 74 -8.06 7.78 14.74
C VAL A 74 -8.46 8.83 13.71
N GLN A 75 -9.50 9.63 13.98
CA GLN A 75 -9.86 10.75 13.10
C GLN A 75 -8.73 11.79 13.03
N ASP A 76 -8.08 12.12 14.16
CA ASP A 76 -6.97 13.06 14.18
C ASP A 76 -5.79 12.58 13.33
N ALA A 77 -5.45 11.29 13.47
CA ALA A 77 -4.41 10.67 12.69
C ALA A 77 -4.76 10.63 11.20
N TYR A 78 -6.01 10.33 10.85
CA TYR A 78 -6.49 10.38 9.47
C TYR A 78 -6.41 11.79 8.91
N ASP A 79 -6.93 12.81 9.61
CA ASP A 79 -6.96 14.20 9.13
C ASP A 79 -5.55 14.74 8.86
N ALA A 80 -4.59 14.41 9.74
CA ALA A 80 -3.19 14.80 9.61
C ALA A 80 -2.36 13.93 8.66
N ALA A 81 -2.91 12.81 8.17
CA ALA A 81 -2.18 11.88 7.32
C ALA A 81 -1.83 12.48 5.95
N PRO A 82 -0.69 12.09 5.36
CA PRO A 82 -0.42 12.37 3.95
C PRO A 82 -1.50 11.71 3.08
N ASN A 83 -1.71 12.28 1.89
CA ASN A 83 -2.79 11.85 0.99
C ASN A 83 -2.73 10.35 0.66
N ASP A 84 -1.54 9.79 0.43
CA ASP A 84 -1.39 8.37 0.10
C ASP A 84 -1.80 7.45 1.26
N LEU A 85 -1.54 7.85 2.51
CA LEU A 85 -2.02 7.12 3.69
C LEU A 85 -3.55 7.22 3.79
N LYS A 86 -4.15 8.38 3.53
CA LYS A 86 -5.62 8.52 3.50
C LYS A 86 -6.25 7.55 2.49
N ILE A 87 -5.70 7.50 1.27
CA ILE A 87 -6.13 6.57 0.23
C ILE A 87 -5.98 5.11 0.67
N ALA A 88 -4.86 4.76 1.31
CA ALA A 88 -4.64 3.43 1.86
C ALA A 88 -5.66 3.04 2.93
N LEU A 89 -5.97 3.95 3.85
CA LEU A 89 -6.95 3.72 4.91
C LEU A 89 -8.38 3.59 4.36
N ASP A 90 -8.77 4.47 3.44
CA ASP A 90 -10.06 4.38 2.76
C ASP A 90 -10.19 3.08 1.95
N TYR A 91 -9.10 2.62 1.32
CA TYR A 91 -9.06 1.34 0.60
C TYR A 91 -9.31 0.16 1.55
N ILE A 92 -8.64 0.15 2.72
CA ILE A 92 -8.82 -0.91 3.73
C ILE A 92 -10.27 -1.01 4.17
N VAL A 93 -10.90 0.15 4.46
CA VAL A 93 -12.32 0.22 4.83
C VAL A 93 -13.20 -0.27 3.69
N LEU A 94 -13.02 0.29 2.49
CA LEU A 94 -13.89 0.03 1.34
C LEU A 94 -13.94 -1.45 0.95
N TYR A 95 -12.80 -2.14 1.04
CA TYR A 95 -12.67 -3.53 0.62
C TYR A 95 -12.58 -4.53 1.80
N ASN A 96 -12.81 -4.07 3.04
CA ASN A 96 -12.67 -4.87 4.27
C ASN A 96 -11.34 -5.65 4.32
N VAL A 97 -10.24 -4.96 4.02
CA VAL A 97 -8.91 -5.57 4.03
C VAL A 97 -8.48 -5.82 5.47
N THR A 98 -8.05 -7.05 5.76
CA THR A 98 -7.68 -7.49 7.11
C THR A 98 -6.17 -7.48 7.35
N THR A 99 -5.41 -6.89 6.43
CA THR A 99 -3.96 -6.70 6.45
C THR A 99 -3.60 -5.23 6.39
N TYR A 100 -2.55 -4.85 7.11
CA TYR A 100 -2.07 -3.47 7.07
C TYR A 100 -1.20 -3.24 5.84
N PHE A 101 -1.07 -1.96 5.46
CA PHE A 101 -0.15 -1.53 4.42
C PHE A 101 1.01 -0.76 5.05
N SER A 102 2.24 -1.12 4.68
CA SER A 102 3.45 -0.47 5.17
C SER A 102 3.70 0.86 4.45
N ASP A 103 3.22 0.96 3.21
CA ASP A 103 3.36 2.09 2.29
C ASP A 103 2.28 2.02 1.18
N ASP A 104 2.33 2.93 0.20
CA ASP A 104 1.42 2.94 -0.95
C ASP A 104 1.67 1.78 -1.93
N MET A 105 2.88 1.20 -1.94
CA MET A 105 3.18 0.04 -2.79
C MET A 105 2.34 -1.16 -2.34
N ASP A 106 2.28 -1.46 -1.04
CA ASP A 106 1.45 -2.55 -0.52
C ASP A 106 -0.01 -2.40 -0.99
N ARG A 107 -0.58 -1.20 -0.87
CA ARG A 107 -1.95 -0.89 -1.33
C ARG A 107 -2.10 -1.11 -2.85
N ARG A 108 -1.16 -0.63 -3.67
CA ARG A 108 -1.19 -0.81 -5.13
C ARG A 108 -1.10 -2.27 -5.53
N GLN A 109 -0.28 -3.06 -4.84
CA GLN A 109 -0.18 -4.49 -5.09
C GLN A 109 -1.48 -5.21 -4.74
N HIS A 110 -2.11 -4.88 -3.62
CA HIS A 110 -3.42 -5.40 -3.26
C HIS A 110 -4.48 -5.06 -4.32
N ASP A 111 -4.55 -3.81 -4.78
CA ASP A 111 -5.50 -3.42 -5.85
C ASP A 111 -5.19 -4.08 -7.19
N TYR A 112 -3.91 -4.24 -7.52
CA TYR A 112 -3.47 -4.97 -8.70
C TYR A 112 -4.00 -6.40 -8.69
N PHE A 113 -3.76 -7.16 -7.62
CA PHE A 113 -4.23 -8.55 -7.55
C PHE A 113 -5.75 -8.66 -7.44
N ARG A 114 -6.40 -7.78 -6.69
CA ARG A 114 -7.87 -7.73 -6.61
C ARG A 114 -8.49 -7.59 -8.00
N ARG A 115 -8.00 -6.65 -8.83
CA ARG A 115 -8.47 -6.48 -10.21
C ARG A 115 -8.23 -7.74 -11.05
N ARG A 116 -7.06 -8.38 -10.89
CA ARG A 116 -6.73 -9.63 -11.61
C ARG A 116 -7.70 -10.75 -11.23
N ASP A 117 -8.06 -10.85 -9.96
CA ASP A 117 -8.99 -11.84 -9.43
C ASP A 117 -10.44 -11.54 -9.88
N ASP A 118 -10.78 -10.26 -10.09
CA ASP A 118 -12.02 -9.80 -10.76
C ASP A 118 -12.02 -10.04 -12.28
N GLY A 119 -11.00 -10.72 -12.83
CA GLY A 119 -10.90 -11.07 -14.24
C GLY A 119 -10.28 -10.00 -15.14
N TRP A 120 -9.67 -8.94 -14.58
CA TRP A 120 -8.97 -7.96 -15.41
C TRP A 120 -7.74 -8.61 -16.08
N PRO A 121 -7.50 -8.34 -17.38
CA PRO A 121 -6.35 -8.89 -18.06
C PRO A 121 -5.04 -8.37 -17.42
N ALA A 122 -3.97 -9.15 -17.53
CA ALA A 122 -2.65 -8.64 -17.19
C ALA A 122 -2.30 -7.47 -18.11
N ILE A 123 -1.39 -6.61 -17.69
CA ILE A 123 -0.85 -5.58 -18.60
C ILE A 123 -0.18 -6.29 -19.79
N GLY A 124 -0.52 -5.86 -21.01
CA GLY A 124 -0.11 -6.55 -22.24
C GLY A 124 -1.01 -7.72 -22.66
N GLY A 125 -1.86 -8.25 -21.78
CA GLY A 125 -2.83 -9.32 -22.08
C GLY A 125 -4.13 -8.82 -22.73
N GLY A 126 -4.05 -7.80 -23.60
CA GLY A 126 -5.21 -7.12 -24.20
C GLY A 126 -5.62 -5.80 -23.53
N ARG A 127 -4.96 -5.40 -22.42
CA ARG A 127 -5.10 -4.04 -21.88
C ARG A 127 -4.38 -3.04 -22.77
N LYS A 128 -5.05 -1.91 -23.05
CA LYS A 128 -4.45 -0.78 -23.76
C LYS A 128 -3.29 -0.20 -22.93
N LEU A 129 -2.11 -0.13 -23.52
CA LEU A 129 -0.95 0.50 -22.91
C LEU A 129 -1.14 2.01 -22.80
N LEU A 130 -0.53 2.60 -21.77
CA LEU A 130 -0.50 4.04 -21.59
C LEU A 130 0.14 4.73 -22.79
N THR A 131 -0.45 5.84 -23.24
CA THR A 131 0.24 6.77 -24.13
C THR A 131 1.43 7.41 -23.40
N ALA A 132 2.40 7.97 -24.12
CA ALA A 132 3.56 8.61 -23.49
C ALA A 132 3.16 9.77 -22.55
N VAL A 133 2.06 10.46 -22.85
CA VAL A 133 1.52 11.52 -21.98
C VAL A 133 0.96 10.94 -20.68
N GLN A 134 0.13 9.89 -20.79
CA GLN A 134 -0.43 9.21 -19.61
C GLN A 134 0.65 8.58 -18.74
N PHE A 135 1.65 7.94 -19.37
CA PHE A 135 2.80 7.40 -18.65
C PHE A 135 3.52 8.47 -17.81
N MET A 136 3.76 9.65 -18.38
CA MET A 136 4.41 10.73 -17.63
C MET A 136 3.53 11.27 -16.50
N GLN A 137 2.21 11.37 -16.70
CA GLN A 137 1.27 11.76 -15.65
C GLN A 137 1.31 10.77 -14.48
N ASP A 138 1.21 9.47 -14.78
CA ASP A 138 1.25 8.40 -13.77
C ASP A 138 2.63 8.32 -13.10
N PHE A 139 3.72 8.55 -13.83
CA PHE A 139 5.07 8.64 -13.29
C PHE A 139 5.18 9.76 -12.26
N TYR A 140 4.77 11.00 -12.59
CA TYR A 140 4.85 12.12 -11.65
C TYR A 140 3.90 11.98 -10.46
N ALA A 141 2.79 11.25 -10.62
CA ALA A 141 1.87 10.94 -9.55
C ALA A 141 2.32 9.75 -8.67
N SER A 142 3.37 9.03 -9.06
CA SER A 142 3.90 7.88 -8.31
C SER A 142 4.88 8.33 -7.22
N ALA A 143 5.06 7.48 -6.19
CA ALA A 143 6.03 7.72 -5.14
C ALA A 143 7.47 7.83 -5.70
N ASN A 144 8.33 8.62 -5.03
CA ASN A 144 9.72 8.83 -5.44
C ASN A 144 10.50 7.52 -5.61
N THR A 145 10.19 6.49 -4.82
CA THR A 145 10.81 5.16 -4.91
C THR A 145 10.45 4.45 -6.22
N VAL A 146 9.18 4.50 -6.64
CA VAL A 146 8.70 3.98 -7.93
C VAL A 146 9.30 4.76 -9.10
N GLN A 147 9.33 6.10 -9.00
CA GLN A 147 9.98 6.94 -10.00
C GLN A 147 11.45 6.53 -10.19
N LYS A 148 12.18 6.39 -9.09
CA LYS A 148 13.59 5.94 -9.11
C LYS A 148 13.73 4.55 -9.71
N ALA A 149 12.87 3.60 -9.35
CA ALA A 149 12.89 2.25 -9.90
C ALA A 149 12.71 2.22 -11.43
N ILE A 150 11.83 3.08 -11.95
CA ILE A 150 11.62 3.27 -13.39
C ILE A 150 12.88 3.83 -14.07
N LEU A 151 13.49 4.87 -13.50
CA LEU A 151 14.72 5.46 -14.04
C LEU A 151 15.87 4.43 -14.05
N MET A 152 16.04 3.69 -12.95
CA MET A 152 17.02 2.61 -12.84
C MET A 152 16.77 1.48 -13.86
N THR A 153 15.50 1.19 -14.15
CA THR A 153 15.11 0.19 -15.16
C THR A 153 15.56 0.61 -16.56
N PHE A 154 15.30 1.87 -16.93
CA PHE A 154 15.81 2.42 -18.19
C PHE A 154 17.35 2.40 -18.25
N ALA A 155 18.01 2.84 -17.17
CA ALA A 155 19.47 2.84 -17.08
C ALA A 155 20.06 1.44 -17.29
N THR A 156 19.44 0.43 -16.68
CA THR A 156 19.85 -0.98 -16.82
C THR A 156 19.71 -1.47 -18.25
N TRP A 157 18.64 -1.10 -18.95
CA TRP A 157 18.46 -1.46 -20.35
C TRP A 157 19.47 -0.78 -21.27
N ASP A 158 19.78 0.49 -21.02
CA ASP A 158 20.78 1.22 -21.78
C ASP A 158 22.20 0.72 -21.51
N GLN A 159 22.52 0.35 -20.27
CA GLN A 159 23.80 -0.25 -19.91
C GLN A 159 24.06 -1.54 -20.67
N ARG A 160 23.05 -2.39 -20.83
CA ARG A 160 23.20 -3.63 -21.62
C ARG A 160 23.57 -3.37 -23.09
N ARG A 161 23.15 -2.23 -23.63
CA ARG A 161 23.44 -1.83 -25.02
C ARG A 161 24.76 -1.05 -25.15
N THR A 162 25.02 -0.15 -24.22
CA THR A 162 26.09 0.87 -24.32
C THR A 162 27.30 0.56 -23.42
N GLN A 163 27.19 -0.42 -22.53
CA GLN A 163 28.13 -0.72 -21.44
C GLN A 163 28.30 0.42 -20.42
N VAL A 164 27.46 1.45 -20.46
CA VAL A 164 27.49 2.60 -19.54
C VAL A 164 26.18 2.68 -18.77
N TYR A 165 26.27 2.79 -17.44
CA TYR A 165 25.12 3.04 -16.59
C TYR A 165 24.91 4.54 -16.43
N GLU A 166 23.81 5.05 -16.98
CA GLU A 166 23.41 6.44 -16.82
C GLU A 166 21.88 6.51 -16.67
N GLU A 167 21.41 7.08 -15.56
CA GLU A 167 19.98 7.31 -15.38
C GLU A 167 19.47 8.33 -16.39
N PRO A 168 18.32 8.06 -17.04
CA PRO A 168 17.78 8.99 -18.01
C PRO A 168 17.40 10.30 -17.34
N ARG A 169 17.77 11.42 -17.97
CA ARG A 169 17.23 12.74 -17.63
C ARG A 169 15.71 12.71 -17.81
N LEU A 170 14.98 13.35 -16.89
CA LEU A 170 13.51 13.40 -16.90
C LEU A 170 12.96 13.95 -18.21
N ASP A 171 13.60 14.96 -18.78
CA ASP A 171 13.20 15.58 -20.05
C ASP A 171 13.24 14.61 -21.25
N HIS A 172 14.03 13.53 -21.16
CA HIS A 172 14.13 12.49 -22.18
C HIS A 172 13.25 11.28 -21.88
N LEU A 173 12.67 11.18 -20.68
CA LEU A 173 11.93 9.99 -20.24
C LEU A 173 10.70 9.72 -21.13
N ARG A 174 9.96 10.78 -21.49
CA ARG A 174 8.80 10.68 -22.38
C ARG A 174 9.19 10.06 -23.72
N LEU A 175 10.24 10.58 -24.35
CA LEU A 175 10.73 10.09 -25.64
C LEU A 175 11.22 8.64 -25.53
N LYS A 176 11.94 8.31 -24.45
CA LYS A 176 12.40 6.94 -24.19
C LYS A 176 11.25 5.96 -24.04
N TYR A 177 10.18 6.33 -23.32
CA TYR A 177 8.98 5.51 -23.23
C TYR A 177 8.31 5.37 -24.60
N GLU A 178 8.16 6.46 -25.35
CA GLU A 178 7.53 6.44 -26.67
C GLU A 178 8.24 5.49 -27.65
N GLN A 179 9.58 5.52 -27.65
CA GLN A 179 10.44 4.66 -28.47
C GLN A 179 10.63 3.24 -27.92
N ALA A 180 10.19 2.97 -26.69
CA ALA A 180 10.33 1.65 -26.09
C ALA A 180 9.51 0.61 -26.86
N SER A 181 10.05 -0.62 -26.94
CA SER A 181 9.30 -1.77 -27.45
C SER A 181 8.05 -2.01 -26.61
N GLU A 182 7.06 -2.68 -27.19
CA GLU A 182 5.82 -3.03 -26.48
C GLU A 182 6.12 -3.77 -25.17
N ASP A 183 7.04 -4.72 -25.19
CA ASP A 183 7.48 -5.46 -24.00
C ASP A 183 7.97 -4.55 -22.87
N LYS A 184 8.75 -3.52 -23.20
CA LYS A 184 9.26 -2.57 -22.22
C LYS A 184 8.15 -1.67 -21.68
N LYS A 185 7.19 -1.27 -22.53
CA LYS A 185 6.02 -0.50 -22.12
C LYS A 185 5.11 -1.31 -21.19
N ILE A 186 4.89 -2.58 -21.48
CA ILE A 186 4.16 -3.50 -20.59
C ILE A 186 4.80 -3.52 -19.20
N LEU A 187 6.13 -3.68 -19.15
CA LEU A 187 6.88 -3.72 -17.90
C LEU A 187 6.76 -2.42 -17.11
N LEU A 188 6.96 -1.27 -17.77
CA LEU A 188 6.90 0.03 -17.09
C LEU A 188 5.49 0.36 -16.59
N ASN A 189 4.45 0.02 -17.36
CA ASN A 189 3.08 0.17 -16.92
C ASN A 189 2.76 -0.75 -15.75
N TRP A 190 3.34 -1.96 -15.73
CA TRP A 190 3.23 -2.86 -14.59
C TRP A 190 3.88 -2.29 -13.34
N MET A 191 5.06 -1.68 -13.46
CA MET A 191 5.72 -1.03 -12.32
C MET A 191 4.89 0.12 -11.76
N LEU A 192 4.26 0.94 -12.62
CA LEU A 192 3.38 2.02 -12.19
C LEU A 192 2.10 1.52 -11.51
N GLU A 193 1.47 0.48 -12.07
CA GLU A 193 0.23 -0.07 -11.54
C GLU A 193 0.45 -0.85 -10.23
N SER A 194 1.51 -1.65 -10.15
CA SER A 194 1.85 -2.42 -8.95
C SER A 194 2.56 -1.59 -7.88
N GLY A 195 3.07 -0.40 -8.22
CA GLY A 195 3.88 0.41 -7.32
C GLY A 195 5.27 -0.17 -7.06
N ALA A 196 5.82 -0.97 -7.98
CA ALA A 196 7.12 -1.60 -7.80
C ALA A 196 8.24 -0.56 -7.61
N ASP A 197 8.93 -0.65 -6.49
CA ASP A 197 10.03 0.24 -6.08
C ASP A 197 11.42 -0.33 -6.38
N TYR A 198 11.48 -1.43 -7.12
CA TYR A 198 12.69 -2.09 -7.57
C TYR A 198 12.74 -2.18 -9.10
N GLY A 199 13.95 -2.14 -9.66
CA GLY A 199 14.13 -2.24 -11.11
C GLY A 199 13.83 -3.63 -11.65
N ILE A 200 13.16 -3.73 -12.80
CA ILE A 200 12.90 -5.00 -13.48
C ILE A 200 13.60 -5.05 -14.82
N ALA A 201 14.43 -6.07 -15.00
CA ALA A 201 15.22 -6.21 -16.22
C ALA A 201 14.43 -6.73 -17.42
N THR A 202 13.45 -7.62 -17.21
CA THR A 202 12.74 -8.32 -18.30
C THR A 202 11.30 -8.66 -17.92
N LEU A 203 10.40 -8.74 -18.91
CA LEU A 203 9.01 -9.15 -18.71
C LEU A 203 8.86 -10.53 -18.06
N ARG A 204 9.79 -11.45 -18.33
CA ARG A 204 9.76 -12.82 -17.79
C ARG A 204 9.84 -12.86 -16.27
N MET A 205 10.29 -11.78 -15.63
CA MET A 205 10.37 -11.68 -14.17
C MET A 205 9.02 -11.36 -13.53
N ILE A 206 8.07 -10.75 -14.27
CA ILE A 206 6.78 -10.32 -13.72
C ILE A 206 6.03 -11.48 -13.04
N PRO A 207 5.83 -12.66 -13.69
CA PRO A 207 5.10 -13.76 -13.05
C PRO A 207 5.75 -14.24 -11.74
N SER A 208 7.08 -14.31 -11.68
CA SER A 208 7.80 -14.72 -10.48
C SER A 208 7.68 -13.69 -9.35
N HIS A 209 7.70 -12.39 -9.69
CA HIS A 209 7.43 -11.34 -8.72
C HIS A 209 5.99 -11.41 -8.22
N GLU A 210 5.02 -11.55 -9.12
CA GLU A 210 3.62 -11.67 -8.76
C GLU A 210 3.36 -12.86 -7.83
N GLU A 211 3.92 -14.02 -8.16
CA GLU A 211 3.83 -15.22 -7.32
C GLU A 211 4.47 -15.01 -5.95
N SER A 212 5.65 -14.38 -5.91
CA SER A 212 6.35 -14.09 -4.65
C SER A 212 5.53 -13.16 -3.75
N THR A 213 4.94 -12.11 -4.33
CA THR A 213 4.08 -11.17 -3.61
C THR A 213 2.80 -11.85 -3.12
N ARG A 214 2.12 -12.65 -3.96
CA ARG A 214 0.94 -13.41 -3.53
C ARG A 214 1.26 -14.34 -2.36
N ARG A 215 2.34 -15.11 -2.44
CA ARG A 215 2.80 -15.97 -1.33
C ARG A 215 3.15 -15.18 -0.07
N ALA A 216 3.64 -13.95 -0.19
CA ALA A 216 3.87 -13.10 0.97
C ALA A 216 2.54 -12.69 1.62
N PHE A 217 1.56 -12.24 0.83
CA PHE A 217 0.23 -11.89 1.33
C PHE A 217 -0.49 -13.08 1.96
N ASP A 218 -0.47 -14.25 1.32
CA ASP A 218 -1.09 -15.48 1.84
C ASP A 218 -0.51 -15.85 3.22
N ARG A 219 0.83 -15.79 3.38
CA ARG A 219 1.50 -16.07 4.66
C ARG A 219 1.12 -15.07 5.75
N ILE A 220 0.99 -13.79 5.42
CA ILE A 220 0.55 -12.77 6.38
C ILE A 220 -0.89 -13.07 6.81
N HIS A 221 -1.78 -13.37 5.87
CA HIS A 221 -3.17 -13.73 6.17
C HIS A 221 -3.28 -15.02 6.99
N GLU A 222 -2.48 -16.05 6.71
CA GLU A 222 -2.43 -17.30 7.49
C GLU A 222 -1.94 -17.06 8.92
N THR A 223 -0.85 -16.31 9.08
CA THR A 223 -0.29 -16.00 10.40
C THR A 223 -1.31 -15.28 11.29
N ARG A 224 -2.07 -14.35 10.71
CA ARG A 224 -3.14 -13.62 11.41
C ARG A 224 -4.30 -14.53 11.77
N ARG A 225 -4.78 -15.37 10.84
CA ARG A 225 -5.84 -16.36 11.14
C ARG A 225 -5.43 -17.29 12.28
N HIS A 226 -4.18 -17.73 12.30
CA HIS A 226 -3.64 -18.53 13.40
C HIS A 226 -3.59 -17.76 14.72
N ALA A 227 -3.09 -16.53 14.74
CA ALA A 227 -3.06 -15.69 15.93
C ALA A 227 -4.49 -15.48 16.50
N SER A 228 -5.45 -15.10 15.66
CA SER A 228 -6.84 -14.89 16.08
C SER A 228 -7.51 -16.16 16.60
N SER A 229 -7.14 -17.35 16.09
CA SER A 229 -7.67 -18.62 16.57
C SER A 229 -7.19 -19.00 17.98
N LEU A 230 -6.01 -18.50 18.38
CA LEU A 230 -5.42 -18.74 19.70
C LEU A 230 -6.07 -17.88 20.79
N PHE A 231 -6.64 -16.72 20.44
CA PHE A 231 -7.28 -15.78 21.38
C PHE A 231 -8.80 -15.96 21.51
N ARG A 232 -9.42 -16.89 20.76
CA ARG A 232 -10.86 -17.21 20.83
C ARG A 232 -11.19 -18.40 21.75
N ARG A 233 -10.36 -18.68 22.76
CA ARG A 233 -10.62 -19.72 23.78
C ARG A 233 -10.96 -19.10 25.13
#